data_AF-A0A973H874-F1
#
_entry.id   AF-A0A973H874-F1
#
_cell.length_a   1.000
_cell.length_b   1.000
_cell.length_c   1.000
_cell.angle_alpha   90.00
_cell.angle_beta   90.00
_cell.angle_gamma   90.00
#
_symmetry.space_group_name_H-M   'P 1'
#
loop_
_entity.id
_entity.type
_entity.pdbx_description
1 polymer ?
#
loop_
_entity_poly.entity_id
_entity_poly.type
_entity_poly.pdbx_seq_one_letter_code
_entity_poly.pdbx_strand_id
1 'polypeptide(L)' 'MKAARRPEVRLPTLEAYGGGELEPDGDYDGLEFRDLDLAGQDGGGARFMDCALTECALDETRL' A
#
# COMPACT_ATOMS: atom_id res chain seq x y z
N MET A 1 -29.82 12.81 -17.93
CA MET A 1 -28.66 11.91 -18.14
C MET A 1 -28.44 11.11 -16.86
N LYS A 2 -28.24 9.78 -16.93
CA LYS A 2 -27.88 9.00 -15.73
C LYS A 2 -26.42 9.29 -15.40
N ALA A 3 -26.15 9.89 -14.24
CA ALA A 3 -24.79 10.05 -13.76
C ALA A 3 -24.17 8.67 -13.48
N ALA A 4 -22.87 8.51 -13.74
CA ALA A 4 -22.14 7.31 -13.36
C ALA A 4 -22.17 7.15 -11.82
N ARG A 5 -22.46 5.95 -11.33
CA ARG A 5 -22.42 5.65 -9.89
C ARG A 5 -20.96 5.49 -9.45
N ARG A 6 -20.57 6.21 -8.39
CA ARG A 6 -19.25 6.00 -7.78
C ARG A 6 -19.17 4.58 -7.21
N PRO A 7 -18.14 3.79 -7.52
CA PRO A 7 -17.96 2.49 -6.92
C PRO A 7 -17.72 2.62 -5.42
N GLU A 8 -18.35 1.75 -4.64
CA GLU A 8 -18.08 1.55 -3.21
C GLU A 8 -17.01 0.45 -3.10
N VAL A 9 -15.77 0.84 -2.78
CA VAL A 9 -14.71 -0.11 -2.49
C VAL A 9 -14.78 -0.45 -1.00
N ARG A 10 -14.87 -1.74 -0.68
CA ARG A 10 -14.77 -2.23 0.69
C ARG A 10 -13.55 -3.14 0.78
N LEU A 11 -12.59 -2.73 1.60
CA LEU A 11 -11.44 -3.56 1.95
C LEU A 11 -11.83 -4.49 3.12
N PRO A 12 -11.16 -5.66 3.25
CA PRO A 12 -11.20 -6.43 4.48
C PRO A 12 -10.61 -5.64 5.67
N THR A 13 -10.69 -6.19 6.87
CA THR A 13 -10.00 -5.60 8.04
C THR A 13 -8.50 -5.60 7.78
N LEU A 14 -7.88 -4.43 7.87
CA LEU A 14 -6.46 -4.26 7.64
C LEU A 14 -5.68 -4.31 8.96
N GLU A 15 -4.49 -4.88 8.92
CA GLU A 15 -3.53 -4.84 10.02
C GLU A 15 -2.53 -3.71 9.80
N ALA A 16 -2.18 -2.97 10.86
CA ALA A 16 -1.19 -1.92 10.74
C ALA A 16 0.17 -2.52 10.35
N TYR A 17 0.80 -1.96 9.32
CA TYR A 17 2.16 -2.34 8.96
C TYR A 17 3.10 -2.09 10.15
N GLY A 18 3.89 -3.10 10.50
CA GLY A 18 4.76 -3.09 11.68
C GLY A 18 5.92 -2.08 11.61
N GLY A 19 6.09 -1.41 10.48
CA GLY A 19 7.20 -0.51 10.20
C GLY A 19 8.44 -1.26 9.70
N GLY A 20 9.47 -0.48 9.36
CA GLY A 20 10.68 -1.00 8.73
C GLY A 20 10.77 -0.60 7.25
N GLU A 21 11.74 -1.19 6.57
CA GLU A 21 11.93 -1.03 5.13
C GLU A 21 11.10 -2.05 4.36
N LEU A 22 10.77 -1.72 3.11
CA LEU A 22 10.21 -2.65 2.17
C LEU A 22 11.22 -3.77 1.87
N GLU A 23 10.73 -5.00 1.89
CA GLU A 23 11.48 -6.21 1.62
C GLU A 23 11.37 -6.53 0.12
N PRO A 24 12.49 -6.77 -0.58
CA PRO A 24 12.47 -7.30 -1.94
C PRO A 24 11.69 -8.61 -2.01
N ASP A 25 10.87 -8.76 -3.05
CA ASP A 25 9.93 -9.88 -3.22
C ASP A 25 8.96 -10.08 -2.02
N GLY A 26 8.79 -9.06 -1.17
CA GLY A 26 7.93 -9.08 0.02
C GLY A 26 6.45 -9.29 -0.32
N ASP A 27 5.72 -9.97 0.57
CA ASP A 27 4.28 -10.21 0.44
C ASP A 27 3.52 -9.37 1.47
N TYR A 28 2.94 -8.27 1.01
CA TYR A 28 2.17 -7.33 1.83
C TYR A 28 0.68 -7.51 1.56
N ASP A 29 0.07 -8.44 2.30
CA ASP A 29 -1.35 -8.77 2.18
C ASP A 29 -2.15 -8.26 3.39
N GLY A 30 -3.26 -7.54 3.12
CA GLY A 30 -4.17 -7.07 4.16
C GLY A 30 -3.56 -6.02 5.11
N LEU A 31 -2.56 -5.27 4.66
CA LEU A 31 -1.85 -4.29 5.50
C LEU A 31 -2.31 -2.84 5.27
N GLU A 32 -2.29 -2.05 6.34
CA GLU A 32 -2.44 -0.61 6.31
C GLU A 32 -1.08 0.07 6.54
N PHE A 33 -0.61 0.77 5.52
CA PHE A 33 0.50 1.70 5.57
C PHE A 33 -0.08 3.10 5.69
N ARG A 34 0.31 3.82 6.75
CA ARG A 34 -0.21 5.16 7.02
C ARG A 34 0.89 6.10 7.47
N ASP A 35 1.00 7.24 6.80
CA ASP A 35 1.93 8.33 7.15
C ASP A 35 3.38 7.83 7.29
N LEU A 36 3.84 7.09 6.27
CA LEU A 36 5.17 6.50 6.22
C LEU A 36 6.00 7.14 5.10
N ASP A 37 7.26 7.43 5.41
CA ASP A 37 8.26 7.78 4.40
C ASP A 37 8.95 6.50 3.91
N LEU A 38 8.56 6.04 2.73
CA LEU A 38 9.13 4.88 2.05
C LEU A 38 10.04 5.29 0.88
N ALA A 39 10.41 6.58 0.79
CA ALA A 39 11.20 7.10 -0.31
C ALA A 39 12.59 6.45 -0.39
N GLY A 40 13.04 6.19 -1.63
CA GLY A 40 14.34 5.58 -1.93
C GLY A 40 14.50 4.11 -1.51
N GLN A 41 13.46 3.48 -0.96
CA GLN A 41 13.53 2.07 -0.56
C GLN A 41 13.50 1.13 -1.76
N ASP A 42 14.11 -0.05 -1.62
CA ASP A 42 14.09 -1.12 -2.63
C ASP A 42 13.27 -2.31 -2.14
N GLY A 43 11.98 -2.29 -2.45
CA GLY A 43 11.07 -3.43 -2.34
C GLY A 43 10.85 -4.12 -3.68
N GLY A 44 11.84 -4.13 -4.58
CA GLY A 44 11.68 -4.68 -5.92
C GLY A 44 11.11 -6.10 -5.92
N GLY A 45 10.04 -6.34 -6.67
CA GLY A 45 9.31 -7.60 -6.72
C GLY A 45 8.21 -7.73 -5.66
N ALA A 46 8.03 -6.74 -4.78
CA ALA A 46 7.03 -6.80 -3.72
C ALA A 46 5.60 -6.80 -4.26
N ARG A 47 4.73 -7.54 -3.55
CA ARG A 47 3.31 -7.67 -3.88
C ARG A 47 2.49 -7.01 -2.79
N PHE A 48 1.50 -6.23 -3.22
CA PHE A 48 0.61 -5.46 -2.36
C PHE A 48 -0.82 -5.90 -2.66
N MET A 49 -1.39 -6.74 -1.79
CA MET A 49 -2.71 -7.33 -1.95
C MET A 49 -3.61 -6.89 -0.81
N ASP A 50 -4.86 -6.52 -1.16
CA ASP A 50 -5.86 -6.07 -0.19
C ASP A 50 -5.37 -5.03 0.85
N CYS A 51 -4.36 -4.23 0.48
CA CYS A 51 -3.71 -3.27 1.35
C CYS A 51 -4.21 -1.84 1.12
N ALA A 52 -3.98 -0.96 2.09
CA ALA A 52 -4.16 0.48 1.93
C ALA A 52 -2.84 1.20 2.19
N LEU A 53 -2.44 2.07 1.26
CA LEU A 53 -1.36 3.03 1.46
C LEU A 53 -1.99 4.43 1.52
N THR A 54 -1.87 5.09 2.66
CA THR A 54 -2.51 6.38 2.93
C THR A 54 -1.47 7.39 3.41
N GLU A 55 -1.31 8.51 2.69
CA GLU A 55 -0.34 9.56 3.01
C GLU A 55 1.12 9.03 3.10
N CYS A 56 1.49 8.02 2.30
CA CYS A 56 2.86 7.51 2.26
C CYS A 56 3.68 8.20 1.16
N ALA A 57 4.93 8.56 1.44
CA ALA A 57 5.89 8.98 0.42
C ALA A 57 6.52 7.76 -0.24
N LEU A 58 6.56 7.75 -1.58
CA LEU A 58 7.10 6.66 -2.40
C LEU A 58 8.08 7.17 -3.47
N ASP A 59 8.64 8.36 -3.23
CA ASP A 59 9.58 8.99 -4.15
C ASP A 59 10.82 8.12 -4.33
N GLU A 60 11.14 7.79 -5.58
CA GLU A 60 12.27 6.92 -5.92
C GLU A 60 12.23 5.50 -5.29
N THR A 61 11.08 5.08 -4.76
CA THR A 61 10.87 3.71 -4.27
C THR A 61 10.84 2.73 -5.43
N ARG A 62 11.57 1.62 -5.31
CA ARG A 62 11.53 0.51 -6.26
C ARG A 62 10.60 -0.58 -5.74
N LEU A 63 9.63 -0.98 -6.56
CA LEU A 63 8.62 -2.02 -6.29
C LEU A 63 8.64 -3.07 -7.41
#